data_AF-A0A9X8CRV3-F1
#
_entry.id   AF-A0A9X8CRV3-F1
#
_cell.length_a   1.000
_cell.length_b   1.000
_cell.length_c   1.000
_cell.angle_alpha   90.00
_cell.angle_beta   90.00
_cell.angle_gamma   90.00
#
_symmetry.space_group_name_H-M   'P 1'
#
loop_
_entity.id
_entity.type
_entity.pdbx_description
1 polymer ?
#
loop_
_entity_poly.entity_id
_entity_poly.type
_entity_poly.pdbx_seq_one_letter_code
_entity_poly.pdbx_strand_id
1 'polypeptide(L)'
;MSDRKTFEYGGYHFTPIRKFHKKEGDFFAISKRLASDPNLGLCTYQDRQKAPYDYKDFYTVSTDKECDIFRCEENGLLYVPGKNELFIYHEPKQKKRNSIADALSQPRNVTDTTEISSGRQSRAPER
;
A
#
# COMPACT_ATOMS: atom_id res chain seq x y z
N MET A 1 -20.75 -7.39 11.88
CA MET A 1 -19.40 -6.79 11.95
C MET A 1 -18.49 -7.90 12.37
N SER A 2 -17.68 -8.47 11.48
CA SER A 2 -16.86 -9.63 11.84
C SER A 2 -15.83 -9.19 12.87
N ASP A 3 -15.87 -9.79 14.05
CA ASP A 3 -14.90 -9.64 15.13
C ASP A 3 -13.53 -10.10 14.61
N ARG A 4 -12.80 -9.19 13.95
CA ARG A 4 -11.41 -9.41 13.51
C ARG A 4 -10.52 -9.45 14.74
N LYS A 5 -10.56 -10.58 15.41
CA LYS A 5 -9.84 -10.79 16.66
C LYS A 5 -8.39 -11.09 16.33
N THR A 6 -7.49 -10.30 16.90
CA THR A 6 -6.06 -10.51 16.81
C THR A 6 -5.66 -11.81 17.52
N PHE A 7 -4.68 -12.53 16.97
CA PHE A 7 -4.12 -13.74 17.55
C PHE A 7 -2.60 -13.66 17.61
N GLU A 8 -2.00 -14.40 18.52
CA GLU A 8 -0.55 -14.47 18.67
C GLU A 8 0.02 -15.67 17.91
N TYR A 9 1.11 -15.48 17.18
CA TYR A 9 1.90 -16.54 16.57
C TYR A 9 3.39 -16.20 16.61
N GLY A 10 4.20 -17.06 17.23
CA GLY A 10 5.65 -16.90 17.29
C GLY A 10 6.12 -15.60 17.94
N GLY A 11 5.34 -15.08 18.91
CA GLY A 11 5.61 -13.83 19.61
C GLY A 11 5.13 -12.56 18.89
N TYR A 12 4.39 -12.69 17.79
CA TYR A 12 3.80 -11.57 17.04
C TYR A 12 2.27 -11.66 17.02
N HIS A 13 1.61 -10.51 16.98
CA HIS A 13 0.17 -10.36 16.93
C HIS A 13 -0.32 -10.09 15.51
N PHE A 14 -1.18 -10.97 15.01
CA PHE A 14 -1.73 -10.89 13.67
C PHE A 14 -3.24 -10.67 13.71
N THR A 15 -3.71 -9.70 12.92
CA THR A 15 -5.13 -9.39 12.74
C THR A 15 -5.54 -9.77 11.31
N PRO A 16 -6.53 -10.67 11.11
CA PRO A 16 -7.02 -10.99 9.78
C PRO A 16 -7.71 -9.77 9.15
N ILE A 17 -7.30 -9.40 7.94
CA ILE A 17 -7.80 -8.19 7.26
C ILE A 17 -8.81 -8.54 6.18
N ARG A 18 -8.38 -9.34 5.19
CA ARG A 18 -9.20 -9.71 4.01
C ARG A 18 -8.61 -10.88 3.22
N LYS A 19 -9.43 -11.42 2.31
CA LYS A 19 -9.03 -12.35 1.25
C LYS A 19 -8.54 -11.61 0.01
N PHE A 20 -7.79 -12.28 -0.86
CA PHE A 20 -7.49 -11.75 -2.18
C PHE A 20 -8.75 -11.69 -3.05
N HIS A 21 -8.93 -10.58 -3.76
CA HIS A 21 -10.01 -10.45 -4.73
C HIS A 21 -9.52 -10.84 -6.12
N LYS A 22 -10.38 -11.50 -6.91
CA LYS A 22 -10.11 -11.83 -8.33
C LYS A 22 -9.67 -10.63 -9.19
N LYS A 23 -10.00 -9.41 -8.76
CA LYS A 23 -9.63 -8.15 -9.43
C LYS A 23 -8.18 -7.73 -9.19
N GLU A 24 -7.50 -8.28 -8.19
CA GLU A 24 -6.11 -7.92 -7.85
C GLU A 24 -5.08 -8.56 -8.77
N GLY A 25 -5.51 -9.53 -9.58
CA GLY A 25 -4.69 -10.29 -10.53
C GLY A 25 -4.62 -11.76 -10.15
N ASP A 26 -3.98 -12.54 -11.02
CA ASP A 26 -3.70 -13.95 -10.74
C ASP A 26 -2.57 -14.09 -9.69
N PHE A 27 -2.33 -15.30 -9.20
CA PHE A 27 -1.30 -15.60 -8.20
C PHE A 27 0.07 -15.00 -8.57
N PHE A 28 0.43 -15.01 -9.86
CA PHE A 28 1.67 -14.43 -10.36
C PHE A 28 1.75 -12.90 -10.22
N ALA A 29 0.61 -12.20 -10.30
CA ALA A 29 0.58 -10.75 -10.08
C ALA A 29 0.73 -10.41 -8.59
N ILE A 30 0.16 -11.25 -7.72
CA ILE A 30 0.28 -11.13 -6.26
C ILE A 30 1.72 -11.41 -5.83
N SER A 31 2.33 -12.50 -6.33
CA SER A 31 3.69 -12.90 -5.96
C SER A 31 4.75 -11.83 -6.27
N LYS A 32 4.55 -11.02 -7.33
CA LYS A 32 5.39 -9.86 -7.63
C LYS A 32 5.37 -8.74 -6.58
N ARG A 33 4.38 -8.76 -5.68
CA ARG A 33 4.22 -7.79 -4.58
C ARG A 33 4.58 -8.38 -3.23
N LEU A 34 4.97 -9.65 -3.20
CA LEU A 34 5.43 -10.34 -2.00
C LEU A 34 6.93 -10.09 -1.82
N ALA A 35 7.32 -9.83 -0.58
CA ALA A 35 8.72 -9.69 -0.19
C ALA A 35 8.99 -10.52 1.07
N SER A 36 10.17 -11.13 1.16
CA SER A 36 10.60 -11.81 2.38
C SER A 36 10.96 -10.81 3.47
N ASP A 37 10.63 -11.14 4.72
CA ASP A 37 11.01 -10.34 5.89
C ASP A 37 12.04 -11.06 6.76
N PRO A 38 13.35 -10.80 6.56
CA PRO A 38 14.39 -11.39 7.42
C PRO A 38 14.33 -10.87 8.87
N ASN A 39 13.65 -9.75 9.14
CA ASN A 39 13.55 -9.21 10.50
C ASN A 39 12.51 -9.94 11.34
N LEU A 40 11.38 -10.33 10.74
CA LEU A 40 10.35 -11.13 11.39
C LEU A 40 10.88 -12.52 11.75
N GLY A 41 11.61 -13.14 10.83
CA GLY A 41 12.26 -14.44 11.06
C GLY A 41 11.29 -15.61 11.30
N LEU A 42 10.00 -15.44 11.00
CA LEU A 42 9.01 -16.51 10.94
C LEU A 42 9.12 -17.23 9.59
N CYS A 43 10.08 -18.14 9.51
CA CYS A 43 10.35 -18.93 8.31
C CYS A 43 10.87 -20.33 8.67
N THR A 44 10.92 -21.22 7.68
CA THR A 44 11.46 -22.57 7.81
C THR A 44 12.97 -22.66 7.52
N TYR A 45 13.62 -21.54 7.19
CA TYR A 45 15.04 -21.53 6.80
C TYR A 45 15.93 -21.34 8.03
N GLN A 46 16.77 -22.32 8.36
CA GLN A 46 17.59 -22.34 9.58
C GLN A 46 18.40 -21.06 9.80
N ASP A 47 19.01 -20.49 8.75
CA ASP A 47 19.88 -19.31 8.88
C ASP A 47 19.13 -18.01 9.22
N ARG A 48 17.81 -17.96 8.99
CA ARG A 48 16.96 -16.76 9.18
C ARG A 48 15.81 -17.00 10.14
N GLN A 49 15.68 -18.21 10.67
CA GLN A 49 14.61 -18.62 11.56
C GLN A 49 14.87 -18.04 12.96
N LYS A 50 14.06 -17.05 13.34
CA LYS A 50 14.00 -16.52 14.70
C LYS A 50 12.95 -17.25 15.54
N ALA A 51 11.87 -17.66 14.91
CA ALA A 51 10.78 -18.41 15.53
C ALA A 51 10.25 -19.48 14.56
N PRO A 52 9.75 -20.61 15.09
CA PRO A 52 9.25 -21.71 14.27
C PRO A 52 8.03 -21.26 13.45
N TYR A 53 8.07 -21.53 12.15
CA TYR A 53 6.99 -21.24 11.24
C TYR A 53 6.47 -22.52 10.60
N ASP A 54 5.16 -22.76 10.72
CA ASP A 54 4.44 -23.78 9.97
C ASP A 54 3.13 -23.18 9.44
N TYR A 55 2.87 -23.38 8.16
CA TYR A 55 1.69 -22.84 7.48
C TYR A 55 0.39 -23.36 8.12
N LYS A 56 0.33 -24.63 8.49
CA LYS A 56 -0.86 -25.26 9.06
C LYS A 56 -1.10 -24.81 10.49
N ASP A 57 -0.04 -24.67 11.29
CA ASP A 57 -0.15 -24.18 12.66
C ASP A 57 -0.59 -22.71 12.69
N PHE A 58 -0.08 -21.88 11.77
CA PHE A 58 -0.51 -20.49 11.64
C PHE A 58 -2.03 -20.37 11.44
N TYR A 59 -2.60 -21.13 10.50
CA TYR A 59 -4.06 -21.15 10.28
C TYR A 59 -4.85 -21.87 11.38
N THR A 60 -4.19 -22.68 12.21
CA THR A 60 -4.83 -23.34 13.35
C THR A 60 -5.07 -22.36 14.49
N VAL A 61 -4.12 -21.45 14.75
CA VAL A 61 -4.28 -20.36 15.74
C VAL A 61 -5.01 -19.15 15.18
N SER A 62 -5.03 -18.98 13.85
CA SER A 62 -5.75 -17.89 13.19
C SER A 62 -7.24 -17.92 13.54
N THR A 63 -7.77 -16.73 13.83
CA THR A 63 -9.19 -16.49 14.08
C THR A 63 -10.04 -16.59 12.82
N ASP A 64 -9.44 -16.32 11.65
CA ASP A 64 -10.07 -16.49 10.33
C ASP A 64 -9.21 -17.40 9.46
N LYS A 65 -9.75 -18.60 9.20
CA LYS A 65 -9.06 -19.64 8.42
C LYS A 65 -9.11 -19.42 6.92
N GLU A 66 -10.01 -18.55 6.48
CA GLU A 66 -10.18 -18.28 5.07
C GLU A 66 -9.51 -16.96 4.65
N CYS A 67 -8.93 -16.21 5.58
CA CYS A 67 -8.21 -14.97 5.27
C CYS A 67 -6.85 -15.25 4.59
N ASP A 68 -6.50 -14.39 3.63
CA ASP A 68 -5.21 -14.45 2.92
C ASP A 68 -4.21 -13.41 3.42
N ILE A 69 -4.71 -12.26 3.91
CA ILE A 69 -3.91 -11.10 4.32
C ILE A 69 -4.11 -10.84 5.81
N PHE A 70 -2.99 -10.77 6.53
CA PHE A 70 -2.93 -10.53 7.97
C PHE A 70 -2.08 -9.30 8.25
N ARG A 71 -2.53 -8.43 9.15
CA ARG A 71 -1.71 -7.29 9.62
C ARG A 71 -0.98 -7.69 10.87
N CYS A 72 0.34 -7.48 10.91
CA CYS A 72 1.11 -7.58 12.14
C CYS A 72 0.95 -6.28 12.93
N GLU A 73 0.56 -6.35 14.19
CA GLU A 73 0.36 -5.16 15.03
C GLU A 73 1.68 -4.53 15.47
N GLU A 74 2.77 -5.31 15.59
CA GLU A 74 4.06 -4.80 16.05
C GLU A 74 4.76 -3.88 15.04
N ASN A 75 4.66 -4.19 13.74
CA ASN A 75 5.29 -3.39 12.69
C ASN A 75 4.29 -2.71 11.75
N GLY A 76 3.00 -3.01 11.88
CA GLY A 76 1.93 -2.46 11.05
C GLY A 76 1.92 -2.93 9.60
N LEU A 77 2.79 -3.88 9.22
CA LEU A 77 2.91 -4.41 7.86
C LEU A 77 1.87 -5.51 7.63
N LEU A 78 1.57 -5.72 6.34
CA LEU A 78 0.68 -6.79 5.90
C LEU A 78 1.51 -8.01 5.51
N TYR A 79 1.04 -9.18 5.89
CA TYR A 79 1.66 -10.47 5.62
C TYR A 79 0.69 -11.44 4.95
N VAL A 80 1.26 -12.28 4.10
CA VAL A 80 0.59 -13.38 3.41
C VAL A 80 1.30 -14.67 3.83
N PRO A 81 0.60 -15.61 4.49
CA PRO A 81 1.20 -16.87 4.90
C PRO A 81 1.56 -17.70 3.67
N GLY A 82 2.84 -17.94 3.46
CA GLY A 82 3.36 -18.85 2.44
C GLY A 82 3.67 -20.22 3.03
N LYS A 83 4.03 -21.20 2.20
CA LYS A 83 4.40 -22.53 2.67
C LYS A 83 5.61 -22.52 3.62
N ASN A 84 6.56 -21.63 3.38
CA ASN A 84 7.87 -21.62 4.03
C ASN A 84 8.12 -20.39 4.91
N GLU A 85 7.39 -19.30 4.70
CA GLU A 85 7.56 -18.04 5.43
C GLU A 85 6.30 -17.17 5.32
N LEU A 86 6.22 -16.15 6.18
CA LEU A 86 5.27 -15.05 6.03
C LEU A 86 5.87 -13.97 5.11
N PHE A 87 5.24 -13.77 3.96
CA PHE A 87 5.66 -12.75 2.99
C PHE A 87 5.01 -11.41 3.29
N ILE A 88 5.78 -10.32 3.29
CA ILE A 88 5.23 -8.97 3.30
C ILE A 88 4.43 -8.75 2.02
N TYR A 89 3.20 -8.27 2.15
CA TYR A 89 2.36 -7.86 1.03
C TYR A 89 2.35 -6.34 0.89
N HIS A 90 2.80 -5.86 -0.27
CA HIS A 90 2.64 -4.47 -0.64
C HIS A 90 1.32 -4.26 -1.38
N GLU A 91 0.40 -3.51 -0.76
CA GLU A 91 -0.85 -3.17 -1.43
C GLU A 91 -0.57 -2.41 -2.74
N PRO A 92 -1.32 -2.72 -3.82
CA PRO A 92 -1.21 -1.96 -5.05
C PRO A 92 -1.56 -0.51 -4.73
N LYS A 93 -0.64 0.41 -5.03
CA LYS A 93 -0.95 1.84 -4.99
C LYS A 93 -2.16 2.05 -5.90
N GLN A 94 -3.32 2.29 -5.30
CA GLN A 94 -4.50 2.65 -6.07
C GLN A 94 -4.11 3.90 -6.84
N LYS A 95 -4.04 3.78 -8.17
CA LYS A 95 -3.82 4.93 -9.05
C LYS A 95 -5.03 5.81 -8.83
N LYS A 96 -4.90 6.80 -7.95
CA LYS A 96 -5.94 7.80 -7.67
C LYS A 96 -6.32 8.31 -9.04
N ARG A 97 -7.52 7.97 -9.52
CA ARG A 97 -8.09 8.65 -10.68
C ARG A 97 -8.31 10.06 -10.16
N ASN A 98 -7.41 10.97 -10.50
CA ASN A 98 -7.55 12.38 -10.14
C ASN A 98 -8.93 12.80 -10.62
N SER A 99 -9.86 12.97 -9.68
CA SER A 99 -11.19 13.47 -10.00
C SER A 99 -11.03 14.88 -10.53
N ILE A 100 -11.81 15.25 -11.54
CA ILE A 100 -11.87 16.61 -12.11
C ILE A 100 -12.10 17.66 -11.00
N ALA A 101 -12.69 17.26 -9.87
CA ALA A 101 -12.84 18.05 -8.66
C ALA A 101 -11.51 18.59 -8.08
N ASP A 102 -10.40 17.86 -8.15
CA ASP A 102 -9.08 18.35 -7.70
C ASP A 102 -8.52 19.41 -8.67
N ALA A 103 -8.85 19.34 -9.96
CA ALA A 103 -8.42 20.33 -10.96
C ALA A 103 -9.25 21.64 -10.88
N LEU A 104 -10.50 21.56 -10.44
CA LEU A 104 -11.37 22.73 -10.19
C LEU A 104 -11.15 23.36 -8.81
N SER A 105 -10.54 22.64 -7.87
CA SER A 105 -10.18 23.14 -6.54
C SER A 105 -8.93 24.03 -6.56
N GLN A 106 -8.23 24.16 -7.68
CA GLN A 106 -7.19 25.17 -7.81
C GLN A 106 -7.85 26.54 -8.01
N PRO A 107 -7.65 27.52 -7.11
CA PRO A 107 -8.08 28.88 -7.39
C PRO A 107 -7.32 29.34 -8.64
N ARG A 108 -8.06 29.62 -9.73
CA ARG A 108 -7.52 30.40 -10.84
C ARG A 108 -7.07 31.72 -10.22
N ASN A 109 -5.77 31.95 -10.14
CA ASN A 109 -5.23 33.25 -9.78
C ASN A 109 -5.53 34.18 -10.97
N VAL A 110 -6.73 34.77 -10.95
CA VAL A 110 -7.09 35.89 -11.79
C VAL A 110 -6.33 37.08 -11.23
N THR A 111 -5.12 37.30 -11.74
CA THR A 111 -4.48 38.60 -11.54
C THR A 111 -5.15 39.58 -12.48
N ASP A 112 -5.96 40.40 -11.82
CA ASP A 112 -6.67 41.56 -12.30
C ASP A 112 -5.77 42.52 -13.08
N THR A 113 -6.40 43.15 -14.07
CA THR A 113 -5.98 44.33 -14.79
C THR A 113 -5.31 45.36 -13.87
N THR A 114 -4.23 45.99 -14.35
CA THR A 114 -3.98 47.46 -14.32
C THR A 114 -2.48 47.71 -14.37
N GLU A 115 -1.96 48.19 -15.50
CA GLU A 115 -0.88 49.18 -15.54
C GLU A 115 -1.07 49.99 -16.83
N ILE A 116 -1.44 51.25 -16.65
CA ILE A 116 -1.74 52.24 -17.68
C ILE A 116 -0.55 53.21 -17.73
N SER A 117 -0.25 53.72 -18.92
CA SER A 117 0.58 54.91 -19.22
C SER A 117 2.08 54.62 -19.39
N SER A 118 2.68 54.89 -20.54
CA SER A 118 2.82 56.29 -20.99
C SER A 118 3.24 56.37 -22.46
N GLY A 119 2.58 57.28 -23.19
CA GLY A 119 3.00 57.67 -24.52
C GLY A 119 4.23 58.57 -24.49
N ARG A 120 5.15 58.34 -25.44
CA ARG A 120 6.00 59.39 -26.02
C ARG A 120 6.36 59.06 -27.48
N GLN A 121 5.93 59.98 -28.33
CA GLN A 121 6.24 60.24 -29.73
C GLN A 121 7.62 59.79 -30.23
N SER A 122 7.72 59.33 -31.48
CA SER A 122 8.33 60.11 -32.59
C SER A 122 8.56 59.30 -33.87
N ARG A 123 7.93 59.78 -34.95
CA ARG A 123 8.40 59.93 -36.35
C ARG A 123 9.00 58.75 -37.13
N ALA A 124 8.45 58.60 -38.35
CA ALA A 124 8.96 57.83 -39.48
C ALA A 124 10.41 58.21 -39.88
N PRO A 125 11.02 57.43 -40.78
CA PRO A 125 11.12 57.96 -42.14
C PRO A 125 10.82 56.96 -43.27
N GLU A 126 10.36 57.53 -44.37
CA GLU A 126 10.39 57.00 -45.74
C GLU A 126 11.78 56.46 -46.13
N ARG A 127 11.80 55.31 -46.82
CA ARG A 127 12.39 55.21 -48.16
C ARG A 127 11.90 53.97 -48.91
#